data_AF-A0A263DD50-F1
#
_entry.id   AF-A0A263DD50-F1
#
_cell.length_a   1.000
_cell.length_b   1.000
_cell.length_c   1.000
_cell.angle_alpha   90.00
_cell.angle_beta   90.00
_cell.angle_gamma   90.00
#
_symmetry.space_group_name_H-M   'P 1'
#
loop_
_entity.id
_entity.type
_entity.pdbx_description
1 polymer ?
#
loop_
_entity_poly.entity_id
_entity_poly.type
_entity_poly.pdbx_seq_one_letter_code
_entity_poly.pdbx_strand_id
1 'polypeptide(L)'
;MVVARGPIRISAVAELEGVNPTMLLRVMGVLEQKELIVRSSATSDQRGVVAEATVAGREKSIRIMERRTAILLSVVEHLPEQTAAALLTALPALEELTAAFVERRPTLAREG
;
A
#
# COMPACT_ATOMS: atom_id res chain seq x y z
N MET A 1 2.72 -0.15 -0.09
CA MET A 1 2.48 -1.06 1.04
C MET A 1 3.27 -0.70 2.28
N VAL A 2 4.61 -0.85 2.28
CA VAL A 2 5.43 -0.64 3.49
C VAL A 2 5.29 0.79 4.04
N VAL A 3 5.29 1.81 3.19
CA VAL A 3 5.05 3.21 3.61
C VAL A 3 3.64 3.40 4.21
N ALA A 4 2.62 2.79 3.61
CA ALA A 4 1.23 2.98 4.01
C ALA A 4 0.83 2.20 5.27
N ARG A 5 1.59 1.16 5.63
CA ARG A 5 1.27 0.26 6.74
C ARG A 5 2.30 0.29 7.88
N GLY A 6 3.43 0.98 7.69
CA GLY A 6 4.57 0.89 8.59
C GLY A 6 5.31 -0.44 8.44
N PRO A 7 6.15 -0.80 9.44
CA PRO A 7 6.87 -2.07 9.45
C PRO A 7 5.91 -3.26 9.26
N ILE A 8 6.18 -4.11 8.27
CA ILE A 8 5.30 -5.24 7.92
C ILE A 8 6.12 -6.50 7.64
N ARG A 9 5.60 -7.67 8.08
CA ARG A 9 6.23 -8.96 7.74
C ARG A 9 6.16 -9.21 6.23
N ILE A 10 7.25 -9.69 5.65
CA ILE A 10 7.30 -9.99 4.21
C ILE A 10 6.25 -11.05 3.83
N SER A 11 5.99 -12.05 4.68
CA SER A 11 4.94 -13.04 4.42
C SER A 11 3.54 -12.41 4.30
N ALA A 12 3.21 -11.48 5.21
CA ALA A 12 1.95 -10.76 5.17
C ALA A 12 1.81 -9.88 3.92
N VAL A 13 2.91 -9.36 3.38
CA VAL A 13 2.87 -8.62 2.09
C VAL A 13 2.50 -9.55 0.93
N ALA A 14 2.94 -10.82 0.94
CA ALA A 14 2.62 -11.78 -0.13
C ALA A 14 1.13 -12.09 -0.15
N GLU A 15 0.56 -12.36 1.02
CA GLU A 15 -0.86 -12.62 1.22
C GLU A 15 -1.72 -11.42 0.80
N LEU A 16 -1.33 -10.20 1.22
CA LEU A 16 -2.10 -8.99 0.95
C LEU A 16 -2.09 -8.57 -0.52
N GLU A 17 -0.99 -8.81 -1.24
CA GLU A 17 -0.86 -8.44 -2.65
C GLU A 17 -1.29 -9.58 -3.59
N GLY A 18 -1.60 -10.77 -3.05
CA GLY A 18 -1.95 -11.95 -3.86
C GLY A 18 -0.82 -12.40 -4.79
N VAL A 19 0.43 -12.08 -4.43
CA VAL A 19 1.62 -12.36 -5.25
C VAL A 19 2.33 -13.59 -4.70
N ASN A 20 2.79 -14.48 -5.59
CA ASN A 20 3.58 -15.64 -5.17
C ASN A 20 4.83 -15.19 -4.35
N PRO A 21 5.15 -15.85 -3.22
CA PRO A 21 6.28 -15.51 -2.35
C PRO A 21 7.61 -15.28 -3.08
N THR A 22 7.90 -16.04 -4.14
CA THR A 22 9.14 -15.93 -4.93
C THR A 22 9.24 -14.59 -5.64
N MET A 23 8.13 -14.13 -6.26
CA MET A 23 8.07 -12.82 -6.91
C MET A 23 8.22 -11.70 -5.90
N LEU A 24 7.56 -11.83 -4.74
CA LEU A 24 7.66 -10.83 -3.70
C LEU A 24 9.11 -10.68 -3.19
N LEU A 25 9.80 -11.79 -2.93
CA LEU A 25 11.20 -11.74 -2.50
C LEU A 25 12.10 -11.01 -3.51
N ARG A 26 11.86 -11.23 -4.81
CA ARG A 26 12.55 -10.50 -5.89
C ARG A 26 12.25 -9.00 -5.84
N VAL A 27 10.98 -8.62 -5.70
CA VAL A 27 10.60 -7.20 -5.60
C VAL A 27 11.21 -6.55 -4.36
N MET A 28 11.15 -7.22 -3.21
CA MET A 28 11.75 -6.73 -1.97
C MET A 28 13.27 -6.59 -2.10
N GLY A 29 13.97 -7.52 -2.76
CA GLY A 29 15.40 -7.40 -3.03
C GLY A 29 15.75 -6.19 -3.91
N VAL A 30 14.94 -5.91 -4.94
CA VAL A 30 15.12 -4.70 -5.77
C VAL A 30 14.89 -3.42 -4.96
N LEU A 31 13.89 -3.41 -4.08
CA LEU A 31 13.61 -2.24 -3.23
C LEU A 31 14.73 -2.00 -2.20
N GLU A 32 15.29 -3.06 -1.64
CA GLU A 32 16.42 -3.01 -0.71
C GLU A 32 17.70 -2.55 -1.42
N GLN A 33 17.99 -3.07 -2.62
CA GLN A 33 19.11 -2.60 -3.45
C GLN A 33 19.02 -1.12 -3.82
N LYS A 34 17.80 -0.59 -3.93
CA LYS A 34 17.53 0.83 -4.17
C LYS A 34 17.45 1.67 -2.90
N GLU A 35 17.74 1.08 -1.75
CA GLU A 35 17.70 1.71 -0.43
C GLU A 35 16.32 2.32 -0.09
N LEU A 36 15.25 1.77 -0.66
CA LEU A 36 13.87 2.23 -0.43
C LEU A 36 13.22 1.52 0.76
N ILE A 37 13.73 0.34 1.12
CA ILE A 37 13.34 -0.40 2.32
C ILE A 37 14.58 -0.92 3.04
N VAL A 38 14.43 -1.20 4.32
CA VAL A 38 15.37 -1.95 5.13
C VAL A 38 14.68 -3.19 5.70
N ARG A 39 15.41 -4.30 5.80
CA ARG A 39 14.94 -5.52 6.45
C ARG A 39 15.54 -5.64 7.84
N SER A 40 14.73 -6.03 8.81
CA SER A 40 15.17 -6.33 10.17
C SER A 40 14.56 -7.64 10.67
N SER A 41 15.29 -8.33 11.55
CA SER A 41 14.75 -9.46 12.30
C SER A 41 13.73 -8.94 13.32
N ALA A 42 12.55 -9.54 13.38
CA ALA A 42 11.55 -9.19 14.40
C ALA A 42 12.13 -9.43 15.82
N THR A 43 12.21 -8.38 16.62
CA THR A 43 12.81 -8.39 17.98
C THR A 43 11.92 -9.02 19.06
N SER A 44 10.65 -9.29 18.74
CA SER A 44 9.63 -9.76 19.66
C SER A 44 8.97 -11.02 19.08
N ASP A 45 9.50 -12.17 19.51
CA ASP A 45 8.92 -13.51 19.56
C ASP A 45 8.08 -14.07 18.38
N GLN A 46 8.19 -13.50 17.18
CA GLN A 46 7.54 -14.05 15.98
C GLN A 46 8.55 -14.10 14.82
N ARG A 47 9.18 -15.26 14.67
CA ARG A 47 10.17 -15.57 13.63
C ARG A 47 9.72 -15.05 12.26
N GLY A 48 10.38 -14.02 11.76
CA GLY A 48 10.05 -13.43 10.46
C GLY A 48 10.87 -12.18 10.14
N VAL A 49 11.07 -11.95 8.85
CA VAL A 49 11.72 -10.73 8.33
C VAL A 49 10.67 -9.64 8.20
N VAL A 50 10.92 -8.50 8.85
CA VAL A 50 10.11 -7.29 8.75
C VAL A 50 10.76 -6.36 7.72
N ALA A 51 9.95 -5.78 6.85
CA ALA A 51 10.36 -4.73 5.95
C ALA A 51 9.84 -3.38 6.47
N GLU A 52 10.71 -2.38 6.50
CA GLU A 52 10.37 -1.01 6.85
C GLU A 52 10.85 -0.05 5.75
N ALA A 53 10.10 1.02 5.50
CA ALA A 53 10.47 2.00 4.51
C ALA A 53 11.57 2.91 5.05
N THR A 54 12.57 3.20 4.22
CA THR A 54 13.58 4.23 4.54
C THR A 54 12.98 5.63 4.35
N VAL A 55 13.74 6.68 4.71
CA VAL A 55 13.37 8.07 4.36
C VAL A 55 13.21 8.22 2.85
N ALA A 56 14.20 7.74 2.07
CA ALA A 56 14.14 7.76 0.61
C ALA A 56 12.95 6.96 0.06
N GLY A 57 12.61 5.83 0.68
CA GLY A 57 11.42 5.05 0.37
C GLY A 57 10.12 5.82 0.55
N ARG A 58 9.98 6.53 1.68
CA ARG A 58 8.83 7.39 1.97
C ARG A 58 8.72 8.52 0.96
N GLU A 59 9.80 9.25 0.70
CA GLU A 59 9.83 10.33 -0.29
C GLU A 59 9.45 9.82 -1.69
N LYS A 60 10.00 8.68 -2.11
CA LYS A 60 9.67 8.08 -3.41
C LYS A 60 8.18 7.74 -3.48
N SER A 61 7.60 7.22 -2.42
CA SER A 61 6.16 6.93 -2.34
C SER A 61 5.32 8.20 -2.44
N ILE A 62 5.72 9.28 -1.78
CA ILE A 62 5.06 10.59 -1.89
C ILE A 62 5.06 11.07 -3.34
N ARG A 63 6.23 11.07 -4.01
CA ARG A 63 6.36 11.48 -5.41
C ARG A 63 5.51 10.63 -6.36
N ILE A 64 5.38 9.32 -6.10
CA ILE A 64 4.50 8.44 -6.87
C ILE A 64 3.04 8.82 -6.65
N MET A 65 2.63 9.09 -5.41
CA MET A 65 1.26 9.52 -5.10
C MET A 65 0.95 10.86 -5.75
N GLU A 66 1.83 11.86 -5.65
CA GLU A 66 1.68 13.15 -6.33
C GLU A 66 1.50 12.99 -7.84
N ARG A 67 2.31 12.15 -8.48
CA ARG A 67 2.18 11.85 -9.92
C ARG A 67 0.85 11.21 -10.26
N ARG A 68 0.37 10.27 -9.44
CA ARG A 68 -0.94 9.62 -9.63
C ARG A 68 -2.09 10.61 -9.45
N THR A 69 -2.02 11.46 -8.43
CA THR A 69 -3.01 12.53 -8.20
C THR A 69 -3.04 13.50 -9.37
N ALA A 70 -1.88 13.92 -9.89
CA ALA A 70 -1.82 14.80 -11.06
C ALA A 70 -2.48 14.17 -12.30
N ILE A 71 -2.27 12.87 -12.54
CA ILE A 71 -2.94 12.13 -13.63
C ILE A 71 -4.45 12.10 -13.39
N LEU A 72 -4.89 11.76 -12.18
CA LEU A 72 -6.32 11.73 -11.84
C LEU A 72 -6.98 13.09 -12.07
N LEU A 73 -6.36 14.18 -11.60
CA LEU A 73 -6.85 15.54 -11.81
C LEU A 73 -6.99 15.84 -13.31
N SER A 74 -5.98 15.50 -14.12
CA SER A 74 -6.06 15.70 -15.57
C SER A 74 -7.21 14.93 -16.22
N VAL A 75 -7.58 13.76 -15.69
CA VAL A 75 -8.75 13.02 -16.19
C VAL A 75 -10.05 13.69 -15.74
N VAL A 76 -10.13 14.08 -14.47
CA VAL A 76 -11.32 14.71 -13.87
C VAL A 76 -11.65 16.04 -14.55
N GLU A 77 -10.65 16.84 -14.91
CA GLU A 77 -10.81 18.11 -15.63
C GLU A 77 -11.51 17.96 -16.99
N HIS A 78 -11.46 16.78 -17.60
CA HIS A 78 -12.08 16.50 -18.90
C HIS A 78 -13.42 15.77 -18.78
N LEU A 79 -13.90 15.50 -17.56
CA LEU A 79 -15.20 14.86 -17.36
C LEU A 79 -16.34 15.86 -17.58
N PRO A 80 -17.50 15.39 -18.09
CA PRO A 80 -18.72 16.18 -18.06
C PRO A 80 -19.07 16.59 -16.63
N GLU A 81 -19.55 17.82 -16.43
CA GLU A 81 -19.86 18.38 -15.10
C GLU A 81 -20.80 17.48 -14.28
N GLN A 82 -21.82 16.92 -14.93
CA GLN A 82 -22.75 15.96 -14.32
C GLN A 82 -22.06 14.69 -13.79
N THR A 83 -21.04 14.20 -14.49
CA THR A 83 -20.27 13.03 -14.08
C THR A 83 -19.35 13.37 -12.92
N ALA A 84 -18.68 14.52 -12.97
CA ALA A 84 -17.85 15.01 -11.87
C ALA A 84 -18.67 15.22 -10.59
N ALA A 85 -19.86 15.83 -10.69
CA ALA A 85 -20.77 16.04 -9.57
C ALA A 85 -21.27 14.70 -8.97
N ALA A 86 -21.61 13.72 -9.82
CA ALA A 86 -21.99 12.38 -9.37
C ALA A 86 -20.85 11.68 -8.63
N LEU A 87 -19.61 11.77 -9.12
CA LEU A 87 -18.44 11.22 -8.45
C LEU A 87 -18.21 11.87 -7.07
N LEU A 88 -18.28 13.20 -6.99
CA LEU A 88 -18.16 13.92 -5.72
C LEU A 88 -19.23 13.51 -4.71
N THR A 89 -20.47 13.33 -5.17
CA THR A 89 -21.60 12.90 -4.34
C THR A 89 -21.42 11.47 -3.83
N ALA A 90 -20.75 10.61 -4.61
CA ALA A 90 -20.47 9.23 -4.24
C ALA A 90 -19.26 9.07 -3.29
N LEU A 91 -18.40 10.09 -3.13
CA LEU A 91 -17.18 9.99 -2.34
C LEU A 91 -17.42 9.51 -0.89
N PRO A 92 -18.39 10.04 -0.11
CA PRO A 92 -18.62 9.57 1.25
C PRO A 92 -18.97 8.07 1.31
N ALA A 93 -19.78 7.57 0.39
CA ALA A 93 -20.12 6.14 0.33
C ALA A 93 -18.89 5.28 -0.02
N LEU A 94 -17.99 5.77 -0.87
CA LEU A 94 -16.72 5.10 -1.17
C LEU A 94 -15.75 5.12 0.04
N GLU A 95 -15.77 6.17 0.84
CA GLU A 95 -15.01 6.25 2.10
C GLU A 95 -15.54 5.24 3.11
N GLU A 96 -16.85 5.16 3.30
CA GLU A 96 -17.50 4.14 4.15
C GLU A 96 -17.16 2.72 3.69
N LEU A 97 -17.25 2.46 2.39
CA LEU A 97 -16.86 1.18 1.80
C LEU A 97 -15.40 0.84 2.12
N THR A 98 -14.50 1.83 1.97
CA THR A 98 -13.07 1.65 2.23
C THR A 98 -12.79 1.39 3.71
N ALA A 99 -13.47 2.10 4.61
CA ALA A 99 -13.37 1.90 6.05
C ALA A 99 -13.82 0.47 6.43
N ALA A 100 -14.95 0.01 5.89
CA ALA A 100 -15.44 -1.36 6.10
C ALA A 100 -14.45 -2.43 5.61
N PHE A 101 -13.73 -2.18 4.51
CA PHE A 101 -12.64 -3.05 4.07
C PHE A 101 -11.43 -3.01 5.02
N VAL A 102 -11.10 -1.87 5.61
CA VAL A 102 -10.00 -1.76 6.57
C VAL A 102 -10.32 -2.56 7.83
N GLU A 103 -11.53 -2.44 8.37
CA GLU A 103 -11.97 -3.11 9.60
C GLU A 103 -12.12 -4.63 9.48
N ARG A 104 -12.37 -5.14 8.27
CA ARG A 104 -12.39 -6.59 7.99
C ARG A 104 -11.01 -7.22 7.73
N ARG A 105 -9.96 -6.41 7.57
CA ARG A 105 -8.58 -6.91 7.34
C ARG A 105 -7.77 -7.42 8.55
N PRO A 106 -8.16 -7.28 9.84
CA PRO A 106 -7.40 -7.87 10.95
C PRO A 106 -7.73 -9.36 11.23
N THR A 107 -8.79 -9.94 10.65
CA THR A 107 -9.21 -11.33 10.92
C THR A 107 -8.64 -12.37 9.97
N LEU A 108 -8.23 -12.00 8.75
CA LEU A 108 -7.64 -12.95 7.78
C LEU A 108 -6.17 -13.30 8.08
N ALA A 109 -5.52 -12.62 9.03
CA ALA A 109 -4.14 -12.87 9.43
C ALA A 109 -4.00 -13.76 10.68
N ARG A 110 -5.11 -14.34 11.18
CA ARG A 110 -5.14 -15.16 12.42
C ARG A 110 -5.52 -16.62 12.23
N GLU A 111 -5.76 -17.09 11.01
CA GLU A 111 -6.02 -18.51 10.73
C GLU A 111 -5.03 -18.97 9.67
N GLY A 112 -4.00 -19.70 10.11
CA GLY A 112 -2.92 -20.24 9.26
C GLY A 112 -1.61 -20.38 10.01
#